data_AF-A0A9R1CS87-F1
#
_entry.id   AF-A0A9R1CS87-F1
#
_cell.length_a   1.000
_cell.length_b   1.000
_cell.length_c   1.000
_cell.angle_alpha   90.00
_cell.angle_beta   90.00
_cell.angle_gamma   90.00
#
_symmetry.space_group_name_H-M   'P 1'
#
loop_
_entity.id
_entity.type
_entity.pdbx_description
1 polymer ?
#
loop_
_entity_poly.entity_id
_entity_poly.type
_entity_poly.pdbx_seq_one_letter_code
_entity_poly.pdbx_strand_id
1 'polypeptide(L)'
;MEGHLTDGLVAVGANARERYYDARGYGRPRGDGVVLSRVEAAHLLYRGDLGSVDGQGIEGFLADNDDIVVPFLVYKDLRDRGFYVSPARERWVDDPEGAAFVVHPRGDGPWDGTVQYRVRVLGERAAVELGSLGDVVLAVVDEESELTYLRTDVPEITGTSSAAIDGPIEGHLLEDRVLCWAPPPALYERGFYGQRMDRDDDAVQLSLLEAAYLVGDGLLAVDGGREAIESRGRAVEGERFDRRLTVYRALRDRGVVPKTGFKFGADFRTYAEVDRVAELGHSELLVRVLPADAARSPRDLALDVRLAHGVRKRMVFALVDGETVRWRSIERLTP
;
A
#
# COMPACT_ATOMS: atom_id res chain seq x y z
N MET A 1 -11.33 -9.18 40.41
CA MET A 1 -12.47 -9.56 39.55
C MET A 1 -11.99 -10.72 38.71
N GLU A 2 -12.82 -11.75 38.55
CA GLU A 2 -12.45 -12.97 37.81
C GLU A 2 -13.31 -13.08 36.56
N GLY A 3 -12.71 -13.58 35.49
CA GLY A 3 -13.38 -13.87 34.23
C GLY A 3 -13.56 -15.37 34.02
N HIS A 4 -14.52 -15.72 33.17
CA HIS A 4 -14.76 -17.10 32.75
C HIS A 4 -14.79 -17.18 31.23
N LEU A 5 -13.98 -18.06 30.65
CA LEU A 5 -13.95 -18.28 29.22
C LEU A 5 -15.13 -19.16 28.80
N THR A 6 -15.95 -18.67 27.88
CA THR A 6 -17.10 -19.40 27.33
C THR A 6 -17.27 -19.00 25.87
N ASP A 7 -17.32 -19.98 24.97
CA ASP A 7 -17.47 -19.77 23.51
C ASP A 7 -16.45 -18.77 22.93
N GLY A 8 -15.21 -18.82 23.41
CA GLY A 8 -14.11 -17.95 22.96
C GLY A 8 -14.21 -16.49 23.43
N LEU A 9 -15.12 -16.17 24.35
CA LEU A 9 -15.26 -14.86 24.99
C LEU A 9 -15.08 -15.00 26.51
N VAL A 10 -14.55 -13.96 27.15
CA VAL A 10 -14.37 -13.93 28.60
C VAL A 10 -15.51 -13.13 29.22
N ALA A 11 -16.40 -13.80 29.93
CA ALA A 11 -17.47 -13.16 30.69
C ALA A 11 -16.93 -12.67 32.03
N VAL A 12 -17.24 -11.42 32.37
CA VAL A 12 -16.90 -10.83 33.67
C VAL A 12 -18.18 -10.30 34.32
N GLY A 13 -18.38 -10.66 35.59
CA GLY A 13 -19.63 -10.51 36.32
C GLY A 13 -20.03 -9.06 36.67
N ALA A 14 -20.96 -8.95 37.63
CA ALA A 14 -21.58 -7.68 38.03
C ALA A 14 -20.56 -6.56 38.35
N ASN A 15 -20.89 -5.32 37.95
CA ASN A 15 -20.05 -4.11 38.01
C ASN A 15 -18.91 -4.04 36.99
N ALA A 16 -18.72 -5.06 36.14
CA ALA A 16 -17.73 -5.03 35.07
C ALA A 16 -18.09 -4.02 33.97
N ARG A 17 -19.39 -3.79 33.73
CA ARG A 17 -19.85 -2.85 32.70
C ARG A 17 -19.32 -1.44 32.93
N GLU A 18 -19.63 -0.84 34.08
CA GLU A 18 -19.21 0.53 34.40
C GLU A 18 -17.67 0.64 34.43
N ARG A 19 -17.01 -0.36 35.03
CA ARG A 19 -15.56 -0.37 35.22
C ARG A 19 -14.77 -0.52 33.92
N TYR A 20 -15.23 -1.35 32.99
CA TYR A 20 -14.46 -1.73 31.81
C TYR A 20 -15.03 -1.16 30.52
N TYR A 21 -16.35 -1.22 30.32
CA TYR A 21 -16.97 -0.70 29.10
C TYR A 21 -17.16 0.82 29.21
N ASP A 22 -18.00 1.30 30.12
CA ASP A 22 -18.40 2.71 30.13
C ASP A 22 -17.21 3.65 30.39
N ALA A 23 -16.29 3.28 31.29
CA ALA A 23 -15.14 4.11 31.63
C ALA A 23 -13.95 3.96 30.64
N ARG A 24 -13.83 2.83 29.93
CA ARG A 24 -12.56 2.43 29.29
C ARG A 24 -12.69 1.69 27.96
N GLY A 25 -13.92 1.50 27.46
CA GLY A 25 -14.23 0.96 26.15
C GLY A 25 -13.83 -0.51 25.92
N TYR A 26 -13.72 -1.33 26.96
CA TYR A 26 -13.46 -2.77 26.80
C TYR A 26 -14.75 -3.58 26.68
N GLY A 27 -14.73 -4.56 25.78
CA GLY A 27 -15.76 -5.58 25.65
C GLY A 27 -17.10 -5.05 25.16
N ARG A 28 -18.15 -5.84 25.36
CA ARG A 28 -19.54 -5.46 25.11
C ARG A 28 -20.42 -5.73 26.34
N PRO A 29 -21.33 -4.82 26.71
CA PRO A 29 -22.22 -5.03 27.84
C PRO A 29 -23.07 -6.30 27.71
N ARG A 30 -23.19 -7.06 28.80
CA ARG A 30 -24.12 -8.20 28.92
C ARG A 30 -24.75 -8.15 30.30
N GLY A 31 -25.94 -7.55 30.40
CA GLY A 31 -26.57 -7.24 31.69
C GLY A 31 -25.78 -6.17 32.44
N ASP A 32 -25.42 -6.46 33.69
CA ASP A 32 -24.56 -5.67 34.56
C ASP A 32 -23.06 -6.00 34.42
N GLY A 33 -22.74 -7.04 33.65
CA GLY A 33 -21.38 -7.47 33.33
C GLY A 33 -20.91 -7.04 31.94
N VAL A 34 -19.76 -7.56 31.55
CA VAL A 34 -19.17 -7.35 30.22
C VAL A 34 -18.67 -8.68 29.65
N VAL A 35 -18.77 -8.84 28.33
CA VAL A 35 -18.06 -9.90 27.61
C VAL A 35 -16.86 -9.31 26.88
N LEU A 36 -15.69 -9.89 27.09
CA LEU A 36 -14.43 -9.47 26.50
C LEU A 36 -14.00 -10.46 25.43
N SER A 37 -13.30 -9.97 24.41
CA SER A 37 -12.46 -10.85 23.60
C SER A 37 -11.28 -11.38 24.42
N ARG A 38 -10.66 -12.47 23.96
CA ARG A 38 -9.45 -13.02 24.58
C ARG A 38 -8.31 -11.99 24.64
N VAL A 39 -8.16 -11.17 23.60
CA VAL A 39 -7.13 -10.11 23.54
C VAL A 39 -7.36 -9.03 24.61
N GLU A 40 -8.61 -8.58 24.77
CA GLU A 40 -8.95 -7.61 25.81
C GLU A 40 -8.75 -8.18 27.22
N ALA A 41 -9.13 -9.44 27.43
CA ALA A 41 -8.92 -10.14 28.70
C ALA A 41 -7.43 -10.27 29.02
N ALA A 42 -6.60 -10.67 28.05
CA ALA A 42 -5.14 -10.70 28.20
C ALA A 42 -4.58 -9.32 28.56
N HIS A 43 -5.06 -8.25 27.93
CA HIS A 43 -4.64 -6.90 28.28
C HIS A 43 -5.04 -6.48 29.69
N LEU A 44 -6.26 -6.83 30.15
CA LEU A 44 -6.69 -6.53 31.52
C LEU A 44 -5.94 -7.38 32.55
N LEU A 45 -5.63 -8.65 32.26
CA LEU A 45 -4.76 -9.51 33.09
C LEU A 45 -3.35 -8.93 33.19
N TYR A 46 -2.75 -8.55 32.07
CA TYR A 46 -1.43 -7.93 32.01
C TYR A 46 -1.34 -6.65 32.87
N ARG A 47 -2.39 -5.83 32.86
CA ARG A 47 -2.48 -4.62 33.68
C ARG A 47 -2.78 -4.87 35.16
N GLY A 48 -3.12 -6.11 35.55
CA GLY A 48 -3.65 -6.44 36.86
C GLY A 48 -5.07 -5.89 37.12
N ASP A 49 -5.75 -5.42 36.08
CA ASP A 49 -7.11 -4.89 36.16
C ASP A 49 -8.15 -6.02 36.23
N LEU A 50 -7.83 -7.19 35.67
CA LEU A 50 -8.53 -8.47 35.84
C LEU A 50 -7.59 -9.42 36.61
N GLY A 51 -8.12 -10.14 37.60
CA GLY A 51 -7.30 -10.98 38.48
C GLY A 51 -6.91 -12.31 37.88
N SER A 52 -7.88 -13.00 37.27
CA SER A 52 -7.70 -14.29 36.62
C SER A 52 -8.81 -14.54 35.59
N VAL A 53 -8.56 -15.46 34.67
CA VAL A 53 -9.60 -16.10 33.83
C VAL A 53 -9.53 -17.59 34.10
N ASP A 54 -10.62 -18.18 34.59
CA ASP A 54 -10.70 -19.59 35.00
C ASP A 54 -9.52 -20.03 35.91
N GLY A 55 -9.15 -19.14 36.85
CA GLY A 55 -8.06 -19.37 37.80
C GLY A 55 -6.65 -19.10 37.26
N GLN A 56 -6.51 -18.76 35.97
CA GLN A 56 -5.22 -18.47 35.35
C GLN A 56 -4.90 -16.97 35.32
N GLY A 57 -3.65 -16.63 35.64
CA GLY A 57 -3.08 -15.31 35.35
C GLY A 57 -2.66 -15.18 33.88
N ILE A 58 -2.00 -14.07 33.53
CA ILE A 58 -1.62 -13.77 32.13
C ILE A 58 -0.77 -14.86 31.47
N GLU A 59 0.20 -15.44 32.19
CA GLU A 59 1.12 -16.44 31.63
C GLU A 59 0.37 -17.71 31.20
N GLY A 60 -0.43 -18.28 32.09
CA GLY A 60 -1.25 -19.45 31.77
C GLY A 60 -2.30 -19.16 30.70
N PHE A 61 -2.93 -17.98 30.77
CA PHE A 61 -3.94 -17.59 29.80
C PHE A 61 -3.37 -17.45 28.38
N LEU A 62 -2.18 -16.86 28.21
CA LEU A 62 -1.53 -16.78 26.91
C LEU A 62 -0.96 -18.13 26.44
N ALA A 63 -0.48 -18.98 27.34
CA ALA A 63 -0.02 -20.33 26.99
C ALA A 63 -1.16 -21.18 26.40
N ASP A 64 -2.38 -21.04 26.95
CA ASP A 64 -3.56 -21.75 26.46
C ASP A 64 -4.24 -21.05 25.26
N ASN A 65 -3.79 -19.85 24.89
CA ASN A 65 -4.33 -19.04 23.80
C ASN A 65 -3.18 -18.40 22.99
N ASP A 66 -2.23 -19.21 22.53
CA ASP A 66 -1.03 -18.75 21.83
C ASP A 66 -1.35 -17.98 20.53
N ASP A 67 -2.48 -18.31 19.89
CA ASP A 67 -2.99 -17.67 18.68
C ASP A 67 -3.27 -16.16 18.85
N ILE A 68 -3.47 -15.69 20.09
CA ILE A 68 -3.71 -14.27 20.36
C ILE A 68 -2.47 -13.49 20.78
N VAL A 69 -1.30 -14.11 20.91
CA VAL A 69 -0.08 -13.44 21.40
C VAL A 69 0.30 -12.25 20.51
N VAL A 70 0.35 -12.45 19.20
CA VAL A 70 0.68 -11.39 18.23
C VAL A 70 -0.40 -10.29 18.22
N PRO A 71 -1.72 -10.59 18.11
CA PRO A 71 -2.78 -9.60 18.32
C PRO A 71 -2.70 -8.84 19.65
N PHE A 72 -2.35 -9.52 20.75
CA PHE A 72 -2.22 -8.92 22.06
C PHE A 72 -1.10 -7.87 22.12
N LEU A 73 0.05 -8.14 21.52
CA LEU A 73 1.15 -7.16 21.45
C LEU A 73 0.73 -5.87 20.74
N VAL A 74 0.02 -6.00 19.61
CA VAL A 74 -0.52 -4.85 18.85
C VAL A 74 -1.57 -4.10 19.67
N TYR A 75 -2.52 -4.83 20.25
CA TYR A 75 -3.58 -4.23 21.07
C TYR A 75 -2.99 -3.46 22.26
N LYS A 76 -2.02 -4.06 22.96
CA LYS A 76 -1.31 -3.43 24.08
C LYS A 76 -0.63 -2.13 23.65
N ASP A 77 0.17 -2.13 22.57
CA ASP A 77 0.87 -0.92 22.10
C ASP A 77 -0.12 0.21 21.74
N LEU A 78 -1.22 -0.11 21.04
CA LEU A 78 -2.25 0.89 20.72
C LEU A 78 -2.93 1.44 21.97
N ARG A 79 -3.25 0.59 22.96
CA ARG A 79 -3.83 1.04 24.24
C ARG A 79 -2.84 1.88 25.05
N ASP A 80 -1.55 1.53 25.04
CA ASP A 80 -0.48 2.29 25.71
C ASP A 80 -0.30 3.68 25.07
N ARG A 81 -0.55 3.80 23.76
CA ARG A 81 -0.60 5.08 23.02
C ARG A 81 -1.86 5.91 23.27
N GLY A 82 -2.75 5.43 24.13
CA GLY A 82 -3.97 6.13 24.58
C GLY A 82 -5.18 5.94 23.66
N PHE A 83 -5.15 4.99 22.73
CA PHE A 83 -6.30 4.72 21.88
C PHE A 83 -7.36 3.86 22.58
N TYR A 84 -8.62 4.08 22.22
CA TYR A 84 -9.64 3.04 22.34
C TYR A 84 -9.51 2.08 21.16
N VAL A 85 -9.57 0.80 21.45
CA VAL A 85 -9.38 -0.27 20.46
C VAL A 85 -10.50 -1.28 20.68
N SER A 86 -11.31 -1.50 19.64
CA SER A 86 -12.36 -2.52 19.62
C SER A 86 -11.88 -3.72 18.80
N PRO A 87 -12.02 -4.96 19.30
CA PRO A 87 -11.88 -6.15 18.46
C PRO A 87 -12.84 -6.10 17.28
N ALA A 88 -12.32 -6.33 16.07
CA ALA A 88 -13.12 -6.38 14.86
C ALA A 88 -13.92 -7.69 14.83
N ARG A 89 -15.17 -7.62 15.29
CA ARG A 89 -16.08 -8.78 15.42
C ARG A 89 -17.47 -8.39 15.00
N GLU A 90 -18.23 -9.35 14.47
CA GLU A 90 -19.62 -9.16 14.13
C GLU A 90 -20.41 -8.64 15.34
N ARG A 91 -21.31 -7.68 15.11
CA ARG A 91 -22.13 -6.99 16.14
C ARG A 91 -21.34 -6.16 17.14
N TRP A 92 -20.01 -6.10 17.03
CA TRP A 92 -19.17 -5.24 17.85
C TRP A 92 -18.80 -3.98 17.10
N VAL A 93 -18.46 -4.12 15.82
CA VAL A 93 -18.11 -3.01 14.93
C VAL A 93 -18.76 -3.23 13.55
N ASP A 94 -18.87 -2.17 12.79
CA ASP A 94 -19.31 -2.23 11.39
C ASP A 94 -18.16 -2.69 10.49
N ASP A 95 -18.47 -3.61 9.58
CA ASP A 95 -17.53 -4.20 8.61
C ASP A 95 -16.26 -4.76 9.29
N PRO A 96 -16.39 -5.85 10.08
CA PRO A 96 -15.27 -6.43 10.81
C PRO A 96 -14.32 -7.26 9.92
N GLU A 97 -14.67 -7.53 8.67
CA GLU A 97 -13.91 -8.42 7.80
C GLU A 97 -12.52 -7.85 7.47
N GLY A 98 -11.51 -8.72 7.42
CA GLY A 98 -10.14 -8.33 7.06
C GLY A 98 -9.36 -7.53 8.11
N ALA A 99 -9.99 -7.13 9.22
CA ALA A 99 -9.34 -6.46 10.34
C ALA A 99 -9.34 -7.33 11.60
N ALA A 100 -8.33 -7.15 12.46
CA ALA A 100 -8.33 -7.67 13.82
C ALA A 100 -8.88 -6.64 14.82
N PHE A 101 -8.64 -5.36 14.55
CA PHE A 101 -9.06 -4.25 15.41
C PHE A 101 -9.62 -3.06 14.64
N VAL A 102 -10.50 -2.34 15.30
CA VAL A 102 -10.93 -0.99 14.96
C VAL A 102 -10.37 -0.05 16.02
N VAL A 103 -9.61 0.94 15.60
CA VAL A 103 -9.01 1.97 16.44
C VAL A 103 -9.82 3.24 16.28
N HIS A 104 -10.21 3.84 17.40
CA HIS A 104 -11.02 5.05 17.43
C HIS A 104 -10.12 6.30 17.55
N PRO A 105 -10.53 7.46 17.00
CA PRO A 105 -9.84 8.73 17.22
C PRO A 105 -9.58 9.01 18.70
N ARG A 106 -8.48 9.70 19.02
CA ARG A 106 -8.21 10.10 20.41
C ARG A 106 -9.32 11.04 20.90
N GLY A 107 -9.98 10.65 21.98
CA GLY A 107 -11.16 11.34 22.53
C GLY A 107 -12.46 10.61 22.27
N ASP A 108 -12.50 9.78 21.23
CA ASP A 108 -13.67 9.00 20.83
C ASP A 108 -13.52 7.55 21.29
N GLY A 109 -14.62 6.95 21.72
CA GLY A 109 -14.71 5.57 22.15
C GLY A 109 -15.55 4.69 21.22
N PRO A 110 -15.74 3.42 21.59
CA PRO A 110 -16.55 2.46 20.81
C PRO A 110 -18.01 2.87 20.58
N TRP A 111 -18.53 3.84 21.33
CA TRP A 111 -19.91 4.33 21.26
C TRP A 111 -20.09 5.53 20.32
N ASP A 112 -19.00 6.16 19.88
CA ASP A 112 -19.07 7.39 19.07
C ASP A 112 -19.22 7.11 17.56
N GLY A 113 -19.04 5.84 17.14
CA GLY A 113 -19.20 5.43 15.74
C GLY A 113 -18.09 5.90 14.80
N THR A 114 -17.04 6.55 15.31
CA THR A 114 -15.91 7.02 14.53
C THR A 114 -14.81 5.96 14.47
N VAL A 115 -14.16 5.86 13.30
CA VAL A 115 -13.06 4.91 13.04
C VAL A 115 -11.88 5.71 12.52
N GLN A 116 -10.75 5.61 13.22
CA GLN A 116 -9.49 6.18 12.77
C GLN A 116 -8.71 5.17 11.94
N TYR A 117 -8.58 3.93 12.41
CA TYR A 117 -7.86 2.88 11.70
C TYR A 117 -8.59 1.54 11.78
N ARG A 118 -8.67 0.83 10.67
CA ARG A 118 -8.89 -0.61 10.65
C ARG A 118 -7.52 -1.28 10.62
N VAL A 119 -7.24 -2.14 11.60
CA VAL A 119 -5.91 -2.72 11.79
C VAL A 119 -5.93 -4.21 11.48
N ARG A 120 -5.14 -4.64 10.49
CA ARG A 120 -4.84 -6.04 10.20
C ARG A 120 -3.51 -6.41 10.86
N VAL A 121 -3.53 -7.43 11.71
CA VAL A 121 -2.34 -7.90 12.42
C VAL A 121 -1.63 -8.97 11.61
N LEU A 122 -0.32 -8.83 11.44
CA LEU A 122 0.52 -9.74 10.66
C LEU A 122 1.81 -10.06 11.41
N GLY A 123 2.23 -11.32 11.39
CA GLY A 123 3.62 -11.66 11.68
C GLY A 123 4.51 -11.35 10.46
N GLU A 124 5.80 -11.13 10.68
CA GLU A 124 6.78 -10.79 9.62
C GLU A 124 6.82 -11.77 8.43
N ARG A 125 6.42 -13.04 8.63
CA ARG A 125 6.43 -14.10 7.60
C ARG A 125 5.10 -14.26 6.86
N ALA A 126 4.11 -13.42 7.17
CA ALA A 126 2.82 -13.49 6.50
C ALA A 126 2.94 -13.22 5.00
N ALA A 127 2.07 -13.83 4.20
CA ALA A 127 1.88 -13.45 2.80
C ALA A 127 0.79 -12.37 2.73
N VAL A 128 1.11 -11.23 2.13
CA VAL A 128 0.18 -10.11 1.94
C VAL A 128 -0.19 -10.00 0.47
N GLU A 129 -1.42 -10.39 0.16
CA GLU A 129 -2.03 -10.20 -1.16
C GLU A 129 -2.25 -8.70 -1.41
N LEU A 130 -1.47 -8.10 -2.31
CA LEU A 130 -1.53 -6.66 -2.55
C LEU A 130 -2.90 -6.20 -3.05
N GLY A 131 -3.59 -7.03 -3.84
CA GLY A 131 -4.93 -6.75 -4.34
C GLY A 131 -5.98 -6.60 -3.24
N SER A 132 -5.77 -7.25 -2.09
CA SER A 132 -6.64 -7.18 -0.91
C SER A 132 -6.44 -5.92 -0.06
N LEU A 133 -5.36 -5.16 -0.30
CA LEU A 133 -5.08 -3.94 0.42
C LEU A 133 -6.06 -2.82 0.01
N GLY A 134 -6.15 -1.78 0.83
CA GLY A 134 -7.12 -0.69 0.70
C GLY A 134 -6.97 0.27 1.87
N ASP A 135 -8.06 0.80 2.43
CA ASP A 135 -8.03 1.64 3.62
C ASP A 135 -7.87 0.81 4.92
N VAL A 136 -6.68 0.20 5.07
CA VAL A 136 -6.32 -0.64 6.22
C VAL A 136 -4.89 -0.33 6.67
N VAL A 137 -4.65 -0.43 7.97
CA VAL A 137 -3.33 -0.36 8.60
C VAL A 137 -2.84 -1.78 8.86
N LEU A 138 -1.66 -2.10 8.34
CA LEU A 138 -0.96 -3.34 8.67
C LEU A 138 -0.13 -3.11 9.93
N ALA A 139 -0.45 -3.82 11.01
CA ALA A 139 0.40 -3.90 12.20
C ALA A 139 1.27 -5.15 12.09
N VAL A 140 2.54 -4.93 11.78
CA VAL A 140 3.52 -6.00 11.59
C VAL A 140 4.31 -6.18 12.88
N VAL A 141 4.35 -7.42 13.36
CA VAL A 141 5.15 -7.83 14.52
C VAL A 141 6.29 -8.71 14.02
N ASP A 142 7.53 -8.34 14.33
CA ASP A 142 8.70 -9.13 13.98
C ASP A 142 9.05 -10.19 15.05
N GLU A 143 10.12 -10.95 14.80
CA GLU A 143 10.58 -12.02 15.71
C GLU A 143 11.13 -11.51 17.05
N GLU A 144 11.48 -10.22 17.14
CA GLU A 144 11.92 -9.55 18.37
C GLU A 144 10.77 -8.82 19.08
N SER A 145 9.53 -9.01 18.61
CA SER A 145 8.33 -8.33 19.09
C SER A 145 8.31 -6.81 18.87
N GLU A 146 9.11 -6.29 17.94
CA GLU A 146 8.99 -4.88 17.52
C GLU A 146 7.78 -4.69 16.60
N LEU A 147 7.14 -3.53 16.73
CA LEU A 147 5.93 -3.18 16.00
C LEU A 147 6.22 -2.15 14.91
N THR A 148 5.81 -2.46 13.69
CA THR A 148 5.79 -1.52 12.57
C THR A 148 4.38 -1.40 12.01
N TYR A 149 3.88 -0.17 11.93
CA TYR A 149 2.59 0.12 11.30
C TYR A 149 2.80 0.66 9.89
N LEU A 150 2.10 0.06 8.93
CA LEU A 150 2.08 0.49 7.54
C LEU A 150 0.65 0.87 7.15
N ARG A 151 0.42 2.13 6.79
CA ARG A 151 -0.85 2.56 6.22
C ARG A 151 -0.89 2.14 4.76
N THR A 152 -1.98 1.50 4.37
CA THR A 152 -2.28 1.21 2.96
C THR A 152 -3.46 2.07 2.52
N ASP A 153 -3.52 2.36 1.22
CA ASP A 153 -4.55 3.23 0.64
C ASP A 153 -4.67 2.97 -0.87
N VAL A 154 -5.78 3.40 -1.48
CA VAL A 154 -6.02 3.41 -2.93
C VAL A 154 -5.75 4.83 -3.45
N PRO A 155 -4.54 5.11 -3.96
CA PRO A 155 -4.22 6.47 -4.38
C PRO A 155 -5.02 6.84 -5.63
N GLU A 156 -5.48 8.09 -5.67
CA GLU A 156 -5.91 8.71 -6.91
C GLU A 156 -4.68 9.06 -7.75
N ILE A 157 -4.67 8.63 -9.01
CA ILE A 157 -3.58 8.88 -9.96
C ILE A 157 -4.13 9.80 -11.04
N THR A 158 -3.73 11.06 -10.99
CA THR A 158 -4.14 12.09 -11.94
C THR A 158 -3.01 13.10 -12.11
N GLY A 159 -2.91 13.67 -13.30
CA GLY A 159 -1.99 14.75 -13.60
C GLY A 159 -2.56 15.67 -14.67
N THR A 160 -1.87 16.78 -14.89
CA THR A 160 -2.25 17.83 -15.85
C THR A 160 -1.29 17.92 -17.03
N SER A 161 -0.26 17.07 -17.03
CA SER A 161 0.82 17.11 -18.01
C SER A 161 0.31 16.64 -19.36
N SER A 162 0.27 17.55 -20.33
CA SER A 162 -0.11 17.25 -21.72
C SER A 162 0.72 18.09 -22.69
N ALA A 163 0.99 17.54 -23.87
CA ALA A 163 1.71 18.26 -24.90
C ALA A 163 1.20 17.88 -26.28
N ALA A 164 0.91 18.89 -27.10
CA ALA A 164 0.72 18.72 -28.53
C ALA A 164 2.10 18.45 -29.17
N ILE A 165 2.18 17.32 -29.88
CA ILE A 165 3.36 16.88 -30.62
C ILE A 165 2.92 16.67 -32.06
N ASP A 166 3.58 17.31 -33.01
CA ASP A 166 3.33 17.11 -34.43
C ASP A 166 3.99 15.79 -34.88
N GLY A 167 3.23 14.95 -35.57
CA GLY A 167 3.69 13.63 -36.03
C GLY A 167 3.09 13.23 -37.39
N PRO A 168 3.43 12.04 -37.91
CA PRO A 168 4.28 11.04 -37.27
C PRO A 168 5.78 11.38 -37.34
N ILE A 169 6.50 11.11 -36.25
CA ILE A 169 7.96 11.25 -36.14
C ILE A 169 8.60 9.95 -36.65
N GLU A 170 9.61 10.05 -37.50
CA GLU A 170 10.36 8.86 -37.95
C GLU A 170 11.31 8.37 -36.85
N GLY A 171 11.25 7.07 -36.56
CA GLY A 171 12.10 6.41 -35.57
C GLY A 171 12.70 5.11 -36.10
N HIS A 172 13.94 4.82 -35.70
CA HIS A 172 14.64 3.59 -36.06
C HIS A 172 14.81 2.69 -34.82
N LEU A 173 14.30 1.46 -34.90
CA LEU A 173 14.48 0.46 -33.84
C LEU A 173 15.91 -0.09 -33.87
N LEU A 174 16.65 0.12 -32.78
CA LEU A 174 18.04 -0.30 -32.59
C LEU A 174 18.13 -1.13 -31.31
N GLU A 175 18.30 -2.45 -31.44
CA GLU A 175 18.34 -3.42 -30.34
C GLU A 175 17.23 -3.24 -29.30
N ASP A 176 17.43 -2.41 -28.28
CA ASP A 176 16.54 -2.16 -27.14
C ASP A 176 16.03 -0.71 -27.03
N ARG A 177 16.17 0.08 -28.10
CA ARG A 177 15.83 1.52 -28.12
C ARG A 177 15.34 1.95 -29.50
N VAL A 178 14.58 3.05 -29.54
CA VAL A 178 14.17 3.68 -30.80
C VAL A 178 14.79 5.07 -30.90
N LEU A 179 15.51 5.33 -31.99
CA LEU A 179 16.19 6.60 -32.19
C LEU A 179 15.43 7.46 -33.20
N CYS A 180 15.09 8.68 -32.79
CA CYS A 180 14.53 9.72 -33.65
C CYS A 180 15.64 10.73 -33.92
N TRP A 181 16.12 10.87 -35.15
CA TRP A 181 17.28 11.73 -35.46
C TRP A 181 16.96 13.22 -35.43
N ALA A 182 15.77 13.62 -35.91
CA ALA A 182 15.34 15.01 -35.97
C ALA A 182 13.87 15.18 -35.55
N PRO A 183 13.49 14.78 -34.32
CA PRO A 183 12.15 14.97 -33.81
C PRO A 183 11.85 16.45 -33.54
N PRO A 184 10.57 16.86 -33.53
CA PRO A 184 10.21 18.19 -33.04
C PRO A 184 10.66 18.35 -31.58
N PRO A 185 11.21 19.52 -31.16
CA PRO A 185 11.68 19.74 -29.79
C PRO A 185 10.62 19.44 -28.73
N ALA A 186 9.34 19.63 -29.10
CA ALA A 186 8.16 19.30 -28.31
C ALA A 186 8.17 17.87 -27.75
N LEU A 187 8.67 16.88 -28.50
CA LEU A 187 8.71 15.47 -28.09
C LEU A 187 9.40 15.31 -26.73
N TYR A 188 10.57 15.94 -26.59
CA TYR A 188 11.35 15.89 -25.37
C TYR A 188 10.91 17.00 -24.40
N GLU A 189 10.90 18.26 -24.83
CA GLU A 189 10.79 19.42 -23.94
C GLU A 189 9.44 19.55 -23.23
N ARG A 190 8.36 19.12 -23.90
CA ARG A 190 6.98 19.20 -23.39
C ARG A 190 6.31 17.83 -23.29
N GLY A 191 6.64 16.90 -24.18
CA GLY A 191 6.13 15.52 -24.14
C GLY A 191 6.85 14.64 -23.11
N PHE A 192 8.03 15.06 -22.67
CA PHE A 192 8.89 14.32 -21.74
C PHE A 192 9.28 12.92 -22.23
N TYR A 193 9.22 12.68 -23.54
CA TYR A 193 9.58 11.40 -24.13
C TYR A 193 11.08 11.32 -24.38
N GLY A 194 11.65 10.17 -24.01
CA GLY A 194 13.04 9.82 -24.31
C GLY A 194 14.07 10.63 -23.54
N GLN A 195 15.28 10.62 -24.11
CA GLN A 195 16.46 11.32 -23.64
C GLN A 195 17.24 11.81 -24.86
N ARG A 196 17.74 13.05 -24.84
CA ARG A 196 18.65 13.54 -25.89
C ARG A 196 19.99 12.80 -25.82
N MET A 197 20.54 12.49 -26.98
CA MET A 197 21.85 11.81 -27.12
C MET A 197 22.99 12.70 -26.61
N ASP A 198 22.99 13.97 -27.05
CA ASP A 198 23.90 15.01 -26.59
C ASP A 198 23.14 16.31 -26.30
N ARG A 199 23.80 17.29 -25.67
CA ARG A 199 23.14 18.58 -25.34
C ARG A 199 22.77 19.39 -26.58
N ASP A 200 23.60 19.31 -27.61
CA ASP A 200 23.50 20.10 -28.84
C ASP A 200 22.95 19.29 -30.02
N ASP A 201 22.59 18.01 -29.80
CA ASP A 201 22.00 17.13 -30.82
C ASP A 201 20.47 17.14 -30.67
N ASP A 202 19.79 17.20 -31.81
CA ASP A 202 18.33 17.11 -31.90
C ASP A 202 17.85 15.66 -31.71
N ALA A 203 18.74 14.67 -31.83
CA ALA A 203 18.39 13.27 -31.72
C ALA A 203 17.87 12.88 -30.32
N VAL A 204 16.71 12.22 -30.30
CA VAL A 204 16.07 11.70 -29.08
C VAL A 204 16.01 10.19 -29.12
N GLN A 205 16.55 9.57 -28.08
CA GLN A 205 16.43 8.14 -27.85
C GLN A 205 15.21 7.85 -26.97
N LEU A 206 14.31 7.03 -27.47
CA LEU A 206 13.14 6.52 -26.78
C LEU A 206 13.42 5.11 -26.22
N SER A 207 12.89 4.84 -25.03
CA SER A 207 12.73 3.47 -24.55
C SER A 207 11.68 2.72 -25.39
N LEU A 208 11.70 1.38 -25.37
CA LEU A 208 10.69 0.56 -26.05
C LEU A 208 9.26 0.85 -25.55
N LEU A 209 9.09 1.20 -24.27
CA LEU A 209 7.79 1.57 -23.71
C LEU A 209 7.28 2.90 -24.28
N GLU A 210 8.12 3.93 -24.28
CA GLU A 210 7.81 5.23 -24.87
C GLU A 210 7.48 5.09 -26.36
N ALA A 211 8.27 4.31 -27.09
CA ALA A 211 8.04 4.07 -28.51
C ALA A 211 6.73 3.30 -28.77
N ALA A 212 6.46 2.22 -28.03
CA ALA A 212 5.23 1.44 -28.18
C ALA A 212 3.96 2.23 -27.82
N TYR A 213 4.08 3.19 -26.90
CA TYR A 213 3.03 4.16 -26.61
C TYR A 213 2.83 5.12 -27.80
N LEU A 214 3.89 5.79 -28.25
CA LEU A 214 3.83 6.80 -29.32
C LEU A 214 3.38 6.24 -30.68
N VAL A 215 3.79 5.02 -31.04
CA VAL A 215 3.27 4.34 -32.25
C VAL A 215 1.78 4.04 -32.09
N GLY A 216 1.34 3.68 -30.89
CA GLY A 216 -0.07 3.44 -30.59
C GLY A 216 -0.96 4.68 -30.77
N ASP A 217 -0.44 5.85 -30.43
CA ASP A 217 -1.09 7.16 -30.62
C ASP A 217 -0.89 7.74 -32.05
N GLY A 218 -0.18 7.04 -32.93
CA GLY A 218 0.11 7.50 -34.29
C GLY A 218 1.12 8.65 -34.36
N LEU A 219 1.84 8.94 -33.27
CA LEU A 219 2.83 10.01 -33.18
C LEU A 219 4.23 9.58 -33.63
N LEU A 220 4.49 8.29 -33.73
CA LEU A 220 5.77 7.71 -34.13
C LEU A 220 5.56 6.67 -35.23
N ALA A 221 6.43 6.68 -36.25
CA ALA A 221 6.51 5.69 -37.30
C ALA A 221 7.84 4.96 -37.20
N VAL A 222 7.79 3.63 -37.08
CA VAL A 222 8.95 2.74 -37.03
C VAL A 222 8.72 1.59 -38.01
N ASP A 223 9.78 1.12 -38.66
CA ASP A 223 9.70 -0.06 -39.52
C ASP A 223 9.21 -1.28 -38.74
N GLY A 224 8.27 -2.04 -39.33
CA GLY A 224 7.53 -3.11 -38.65
C GLY A 224 6.51 -2.65 -37.60
N GLY A 225 6.36 -1.33 -37.39
CA GLY A 225 5.32 -0.72 -36.55
C GLY A 225 5.36 -1.15 -35.08
N ARG A 226 4.18 -1.14 -34.43
CA ARG A 226 4.04 -1.45 -33.01
C ARG A 226 4.49 -2.87 -32.68
N GLU A 227 4.16 -3.83 -33.55
CA GLU A 227 4.44 -5.24 -33.33
C GLU A 227 5.94 -5.53 -33.25
N ALA A 228 6.76 -4.86 -34.06
CA ALA A 228 8.22 -4.99 -33.99
C ALA A 228 8.77 -4.52 -32.64
N ILE A 229 8.28 -3.38 -32.13
CA ILE A 229 8.70 -2.82 -30.84
C ILE A 229 8.24 -3.71 -29.69
N GLU A 230 6.98 -4.15 -29.69
CA GLU A 230 6.44 -4.99 -28.61
C GLU A 230 7.08 -6.38 -28.59
N SER A 231 7.33 -6.97 -29.77
CA SER A 231 8.05 -8.24 -29.89
C SER A 231 9.46 -8.12 -29.33
N ARG A 232 10.15 -7.00 -29.61
CA ARG A 232 11.46 -6.72 -29.03
C ARG A 232 11.38 -6.53 -27.51
N GLY A 233 10.38 -5.80 -27.02
CA GLY A 233 10.15 -5.59 -25.60
C GLY A 233 9.95 -6.91 -24.84
N ARG A 234 9.12 -7.80 -25.37
CA ARG A 234 8.92 -9.15 -24.83
C ARG A 234 10.17 -10.01 -24.92
N ALA A 235 10.99 -9.87 -25.96
CA ALA A 235 12.27 -10.58 -26.04
C ALA A 235 13.28 -10.14 -24.96
N VAL A 236 13.22 -8.88 -24.51
CA VAL A 236 14.14 -8.32 -23.50
C VAL A 236 13.63 -8.51 -22.07
N GLU A 237 12.35 -8.27 -21.81
CA GLU A 237 11.78 -8.27 -20.45
C GLU A 237 10.73 -9.36 -20.19
N GLY A 238 10.40 -10.17 -21.20
CA GLY A 238 9.31 -11.15 -21.11
C GLY A 238 7.96 -10.49 -20.85
N GLU A 239 7.11 -11.17 -20.08
CA GLU A 239 5.77 -10.67 -19.71
C GLU A 239 5.81 -9.37 -18.88
N ARG A 240 6.95 -9.01 -18.30
CA ARG A 240 7.08 -7.74 -17.57
C ARG A 240 6.90 -6.54 -18.49
N PHE A 241 7.32 -6.66 -19.76
CA PHE A 241 7.16 -5.60 -20.74
C PHE A 241 5.69 -5.20 -20.90
N ASP A 242 4.82 -6.17 -21.11
CA ASP A 242 3.40 -5.93 -21.36
C ASP A 242 2.73 -5.25 -20.17
N ARG A 243 2.98 -5.74 -18.94
CA ARG A 243 2.45 -5.11 -17.72
C ARG A 243 2.94 -3.67 -17.57
N ARG A 244 4.23 -3.43 -17.84
CA ARG A 244 4.81 -2.08 -17.78
C ARG A 244 4.23 -1.17 -18.85
N LEU A 245 3.94 -1.69 -20.04
CA LEU A 245 3.31 -0.94 -21.12
C LEU A 245 1.87 -0.57 -20.79
N THR A 246 1.09 -1.48 -20.22
CA THR A 246 -0.27 -1.20 -19.70
C THR A 246 -0.24 -0.09 -18.66
N VAL A 247 0.68 -0.15 -17.70
CA VAL A 247 0.85 0.88 -16.66
C VAL A 247 1.33 2.21 -17.25
N TYR A 248 2.27 2.17 -18.20
CA TYR A 248 2.76 3.36 -18.88
C TYR A 248 1.63 4.11 -19.60
N ARG A 249 0.81 3.39 -20.38
CA ARG A 249 -0.40 3.93 -21.03
C ARG A 249 -1.35 4.53 -20.00
N ALA A 250 -1.69 3.75 -18.96
CA ALA A 250 -2.60 4.19 -17.90
C ALA A 250 -2.15 5.48 -17.21
N LEU A 251 -0.84 5.69 -17.01
CA LEU A 251 -0.29 6.94 -16.47
C LEU A 251 -0.39 8.10 -17.46
N ARG A 252 0.02 7.89 -18.72
CA ARG A 252 -0.05 8.91 -19.78
C ARG A 252 -1.48 9.38 -20.04
N ASP A 253 -2.43 8.46 -20.12
CA ASP A 253 -3.86 8.75 -20.33
C ASP A 253 -4.46 9.58 -19.19
N ARG A 254 -3.85 9.51 -17.99
CA ARG A 254 -4.24 10.29 -16.81
C ARG A 254 -3.47 11.60 -16.67
N GLY A 255 -2.72 12.01 -17.70
CA GLY A 255 -1.91 13.24 -17.67
C GLY A 255 -0.70 13.17 -16.75
N VAL A 256 -0.23 11.96 -16.41
CA VAL A 256 0.96 11.75 -15.57
C VAL A 256 2.14 11.36 -16.46
N VAL A 257 3.31 11.94 -16.20
CA VAL A 257 4.54 11.63 -16.93
C VAL A 257 5.34 10.54 -16.21
N PRO A 258 5.35 9.29 -16.70
CA PRO A 258 6.27 8.26 -16.23
C PRO A 258 7.68 8.45 -16.81
N LYS A 259 8.69 8.49 -15.95
CA LYS A 259 10.11 8.29 -16.31
C LYS A 259 10.66 7.05 -15.60
N THR A 260 11.82 6.56 -16.04
CA THR A 260 12.46 5.37 -15.44
C THR A 260 12.67 5.52 -13.93
N GLY A 261 12.20 4.53 -13.18
CA GLY A 261 12.40 4.41 -11.73
C GLY A 261 13.70 3.69 -11.35
N PHE A 262 14.53 3.29 -12.32
CA PHE A 262 15.69 2.40 -12.12
C PHE A 262 16.63 2.84 -10.99
N LYS A 263 16.96 4.15 -10.93
CA LYS A 263 17.84 4.72 -9.89
C LYS A 263 17.25 4.63 -8.47
N PHE A 264 15.99 4.27 -8.35
CA PHE A 264 15.24 4.15 -7.09
C PHE A 264 14.67 2.75 -6.89
N GLY A 265 15.12 1.73 -7.65
CA GLY A 265 14.66 0.35 -7.50
C GLY A 265 13.17 0.12 -7.85
N ALA A 266 12.55 1.04 -8.59
CA ALA A 266 11.16 0.98 -9.04
C ALA A 266 11.08 0.93 -10.58
N ASP A 267 9.92 0.59 -11.14
CA ASP A 267 9.72 0.59 -12.60
C ASP A 267 9.62 2.03 -13.13
N PHE A 268 8.85 2.87 -12.44
CA PHE A 268 8.66 4.26 -12.80
C PHE A 268 8.83 5.20 -11.60
N ARG A 269 9.20 6.43 -11.92
CA ARG A 269 8.94 7.61 -11.11
C ARG A 269 8.01 8.51 -11.92
N THR A 270 7.06 9.16 -11.27
CA THR A 270 6.03 9.93 -11.97
C THR A 270 6.20 11.44 -11.77
N TYR A 271 5.51 12.21 -12.60
CA TYR A 271 5.35 13.64 -12.44
C TYR A 271 3.93 13.98 -12.89
N ALA A 272 3.07 14.37 -11.95
CA ALA A 272 1.67 14.71 -12.21
C ALA A 272 1.50 16.11 -12.81
N GLU A 273 2.21 17.10 -12.28
CA GLU A 273 2.05 18.52 -12.63
C GLU A 273 3.39 19.08 -13.12
N VAL A 274 3.62 19.00 -14.44
CA VAL A 274 4.85 19.51 -15.04
C VAL A 274 4.61 19.95 -16.50
N ASP A 275 5.03 21.18 -16.81
CA ASP A 275 4.85 21.78 -18.13
C ASP A 275 6.09 21.66 -19.02
N ARG A 276 7.29 21.74 -18.45
CA ARG A 276 8.57 21.62 -19.19
C ARG A 276 9.61 20.76 -18.49
N VAL A 277 10.47 20.13 -19.29
CA VAL A 277 11.63 19.35 -18.78
C VAL A 277 12.54 20.15 -17.85
N ALA A 278 12.73 21.45 -18.12
CA ALA A 278 13.54 22.32 -17.27
C ALA A 278 12.97 22.51 -15.86
N GLU A 279 11.67 22.25 -15.71
CA GLU A 279 10.90 22.40 -14.47
C GLU A 279 10.71 21.04 -13.77
N LEU A 280 11.36 19.96 -14.25
CA LEU A 280 11.35 18.66 -13.58
C LEU A 280 11.98 18.79 -12.18
N GLY A 281 11.12 19.04 -11.20
CA GLY A 281 11.45 19.02 -9.80
C GLY A 281 11.57 17.60 -9.26
N HIS A 282 11.03 17.38 -8.07
CA HIS A 282 11.03 16.06 -7.46
C HIS A 282 9.80 15.27 -7.92
N SER A 283 10.03 14.04 -8.41
CA SER A 283 8.92 13.09 -8.60
C SER A 283 8.20 12.84 -7.27
N GLU A 284 6.92 12.55 -7.34
CA GLU A 284 6.00 12.39 -6.23
C GLU A 284 5.82 10.91 -5.80
N LEU A 285 5.79 9.98 -6.76
CA LEU A 285 5.61 8.55 -6.57
C LEU A 285 6.80 7.76 -7.11
N LEU A 286 7.01 6.60 -6.50
CA LEU A 286 7.69 5.46 -7.11
C LEU A 286 6.66 4.40 -7.40
N VAL A 287 6.57 3.96 -8.65
CA VAL A 287 5.61 2.95 -9.11
C VAL A 287 6.33 1.64 -9.36
N ARG A 288 5.89 0.58 -8.68
CA ARG A 288 6.28 -0.81 -8.94
C ARG A 288 5.15 -1.54 -9.66
N VAL A 289 5.47 -2.18 -10.78
CA VAL A 289 4.49 -2.91 -11.61
C VAL A 289 4.52 -4.39 -11.25
N LEU A 290 3.37 -4.95 -10.92
CA LEU A 290 3.22 -6.34 -10.46
C LEU A 290 1.97 -6.97 -11.08
N PRO A 291 1.88 -8.31 -11.16
CA PRO A 291 0.63 -8.96 -11.51
C PRO A 291 -0.45 -8.74 -10.44
N ALA A 292 -1.72 -8.90 -10.81
CA ALA A 292 -2.86 -8.61 -9.95
C ALA A 292 -2.99 -9.49 -8.71
N ASP A 293 -2.42 -10.68 -8.74
CA ASP A 293 -2.34 -11.69 -7.69
C ASP A 293 -1.01 -11.66 -6.94
N ALA A 294 -0.25 -10.55 -7.04
CA ALA A 294 1.03 -10.44 -6.36
C ALA A 294 0.86 -10.46 -4.83
N ALA A 295 1.52 -11.44 -4.21
CA ALA A 295 1.72 -11.53 -2.77
C ALA A 295 3.14 -11.05 -2.39
N ARG A 296 3.27 -10.36 -1.25
CA ARG A 296 4.55 -9.91 -0.70
C ARG A 296 4.65 -10.16 0.80
N SER A 297 5.86 -10.35 1.29
CA SER A 297 6.08 -10.39 2.74
C SER A 297 6.02 -8.98 3.34
N PRO A 298 5.64 -8.82 4.62
CA PRO A 298 5.78 -7.57 5.35
C PRO A 298 7.19 -6.96 5.25
N ARG A 299 8.23 -7.81 5.25
CA ARG A 299 9.62 -7.38 5.06
C ARG A 299 9.83 -6.71 3.72
N ASP A 300 9.33 -7.29 2.64
CA ASP A 300 9.44 -6.70 1.30
C ASP A 300 8.70 -5.36 1.19
N LEU A 301 7.51 -5.29 1.80
CA LEU A 301 6.73 -4.06 1.89
C LEU A 301 7.48 -2.97 2.67
N ALA A 302 8.09 -3.32 3.80
CA ALA A 302 8.90 -2.39 4.59
C ALA A 302 10.13 -1.89 3.82
N LEU A 303 10.79 -2.75 3.02
CA LEU A 303 11.90 -2.35 2.14
C LEU A 303 11.44 -1.36 1.07
N ASP A 304 10.30 -1.64 0.42
CA ASP A 304 9.70 -0.76 -0.58
C ASP A 304 9.34 0.62 0.04
N VAL A 305 8.76 0.64 1.25
CA VAL A 305 8.47 1.87 2.00
C VAL A 305 9.75 2.63 2.36
N ARG A 306 10.77 1.94 2.86
CA ARG A 306 12.04 2.56 3.27
C ARG A 306 12.77 3.21 2.10
N LEU A 307 12.73 2.56 0.94
CA LEU A 307 13.28 3.06 -0.31
C LEU A 307 12.62 4.37 -0.74
N ALA A 308 11.28 4.39 -0.77
CA ALA A 308 10.52 5.58 -1.14
C ALA A 308 10.68 6.72 -0.11
N HIS A 309 10.64 6.40 1.18
CA HIS A 309 10.83 7.37 2.26
C HIS A 309 12.21 8.04 2.19
N GLY A 310 13.27 7.27 1.90
CA GLY A 310 14.64 7.80 1.78
C GLY A 310 14.80 8.89 0.71
N VAL A 311 13.92 8.92 -0.28
CA VAL A 311 13.91 9.92 -1.36
C VAL A 311 12.68 10.83 -1.33
N ARG A 312 11.95 10.83 -0.20
CA ARG A 312 10.73 11.62 0.04
C ARG A 312 9.66 11.44 -1.04
N LYS A 313 9.37 10.18 -1.36
CA LYS A 313 8.34 9.78 -2.34
C LYS A 313 7.35 8.82 -1.69
N ARG A 314 6.16 8.72 -2.28
CA ARG A 314 5.17 7.70 -1.91
C ARG A 314 5.42 6.44 -2.74
N MET A 315 5.41 5.26 -2.10
CA MET A 315 5.46 3.99 -2.81
C MET A 315 4.07 3.61 -3.30
N VAL A 316 3.96 3.27 -4.59
CA VAL A 316 2.73 2.83 -5.25
C VAL A 316 2.98 1.54 -6.01
N PHE A 317 2.06 0.59 -5.86
CA PHE A 317 2.00 -0.65 -6.63
C PHE A 317 0.92 -0.53 -7.69
N ALA A 318 1.29 -0.80 -8.94
CA ALA A 318 0.38 -0.93 -10.06
C ALA A 318 0.17 -2.43 -10.33
N LEU A 319 -1.00 -2.94 -9.94
CA LEU A 319 -1.38 -4.34 -10.02
C LEU A 319 -2.14 -4.56 -11.34
N VAL A 320 -1.57 -5.37 -12.23
CA VAL A 320 -2.04 -5.51 -13.61
C VAL A 320 -2.77 -6.84 -13.82
N ASP A 321 -3.99 -6.75 -14.37
CA ASP A 321 -4.79 -7.87 -14.88
C ASP A 321 -5.26 -7.55 -16.30
N GLY A 322 -4.61 -8.15 -17.30
CA GLY A 322 -4.79 -7.79 -18.71
C GLY A 322 -4.52 -6.30 -18.95
N GLU A 323 -5.54 -5.57 -19.39
CA GLU A 323 -5.49 -4.12 -19.64
C GLU A 323 -5.93 -3.27 -18.42
N THR A 324 -6.33 -3.90 -17.31
CA THR A 324 -6.79 -3.19 -16.11
C THR A 324 -5.63 -2.99 -15.12
N VAL A 325 -5.54 -1.78 -14.57
CA VAL A 325 -4.57 -1.44 -13.53
C VAL A 325 -5.29 -1.07 -12.24
N ARG A 326 -4.97 -1.77 -11.15
CA ARG A 326 -5.41 -1.43 -9.79
C ARG A 326 -4.25 -0.82 -9.02
N TRP A 327 -4.48 0.33 -8.40
CA TRP A 327 -3.45 1.07 -7.67
C TRP A 327 -3.54 0.82 -6.17
N ARG A 328 -2.40 0.59 -5.54
CA ARG A 328 -2.27 0.52 -4.08
C ARG A 328 -1.08 1.33 -3.64
N SER A 329 -1.16 1.94 -2.49
CA SER A 329 -0.02 2.64 -1.90
C SER A 329 0.24 2.12 -0.50
N ILE A 330 1.48 2.31 -0.06
CA ILE A 330 1.88 1.96 1.28
C ILE A 330 2.85 3.01 1.81
N GLU A 331 2.71 3.33 3.09
CA GLU A 331 3.61 4.24 3.79
C GLU A 331 3.74 3.87 5.26
N ARG A 332 4.81 4.35 5.89
CA ARG A 332 5.00 4.16 7.32
C ARG A 332 4.01 5.02 8.09
N LEU A 333 3.35 4.42 9.08
CA LEU A 333 2.47 5.11 10.01
C LEU A 333 3.09 5.12 11.42
N THR A 334 2.94 6.24 12.11
CA THR A 334 3.14 6.32 13.57
C THR A 334 1.80 6.70 14.17
N PRO A 335 1.02 5.73 14.71
CA PRO A 335 -0.31 5.98 15.26
C PRO A 335 -0.34 6.97 16.44
#